data_AF-A0A537TM00-F1
#
_entry.id   AF-A0A537TM00-F1
#
_cell.length_a   1.000
_cell.length_b   1.000
_cell.length_c   1.000
_cell.angle_alpha   90.00
_cell.angle_beta   90.00
_cell.angle_gamma   90.00
#
_symmetry.space_group_name_H-M   'P 1'
#
loop_
_entity.id
_entity.type
_entity.pdbx_description
1 polymer ?
#
loop_
_entity_poly.entity_id
_entity_poly.type
_entity_poly.pdbx_seq_one_letter_code
_entity_poly.pdbx_strand_id
1 'polypeptide(L)'
;MEGEGITVGGRMVHFAGPYGGGWLNARGRLTRPCPAGGVWTNGRPIRLAAPWRARFAPGPSRSLAYWRSAAVDPRLIPFGSRIFVSAYCDTPARGWFVAADTGGAIRIAHIDIFRAPPSAPAPGQLLRGQKIFVVPPGTRAPRLPRCG
;
A
#
# COMPACT_ATOMS: atom_id res chain seq x y z
N MET A 1 -1.56 -1.76 -1.29
CA MET A 1 -2.47 -1.87 -2.43
C MET A 1 -2.07 -3.02 -3.33
N GLU A 2 -3.05 -3.88 -3.64
CA GLU A 2 -2.95 -4.91 -4.69
C GLU A 2 -3.13 -4.34 -6.11
N GLY A 3 -2.94 -3.03 -6.28
CA GLY A 3 -3.02 -2.31 -7.55
C GLY A 3 -4.43 -1.80 -7.83
N GLU A 4 -4.67 -0.52 -7.56
CA GLU A 4 -5.89 0.19 -7.97
C GLU A 4 -5.55 1.16 -9.09
N GLY A 5 -6.52 1.45 -9.94
CA GLY A 5 -6.34 2.33 -11.09
C GLY A 5 -7.63 2.95 -11.58
N ILE A 6 -7.48 3.96 -12.42
CA ILE A 6 -8.58 4.60 -13.14
C ILE A 6 -8.48 4.16 -14.60
N THR A 7 -9.58 3.63 -15.15
CA THR A 7 -9.69 3.30 -16.59
C THR A 7 -9.70 4.57 -17.44
N VAL A 8 -9.46 4.44 -18.75
CA VAL A 8 -9.55 5.58 -19.70
C VAL A 8 -10.92 6.28 -19.63
N GLY A 9 -11.99 5.55 -19.32
CA GLY A 9 -13.33 6.11 -19.11
C GLY A 9 -13.60 6.69 -17.72
N GLY A 10 -12.58 6.95 -16.91
CA GLY A 10 -12.72 7.55 -15.58
C GLY A 10 -13.26 6.64 -14.48
N ARG A 11 -13.46 5.35 -14.76
CA ARG A 11 -13.96 4.38 -13.76
C ARG A 11 -12.84 3.81 -12.93
N MET A 12 -13.01 3.81 -11.61
CA MET A 12 -12.12 3.10 -10.70
C MET A 12 -12.23 1.59 -10.87
N VAL A 13 -11.09 0.92 -10.91
CA VAL A 13 -10.95 -0.53 -10.97
C VAL A 13 -9.80 -0.96 -10.05
N HIS A 14 -9.82 -2.23 -9.66
CA HIS A 14 -8.69 -2.88 -9.03
C HIS A 14 -8.22 -4.08 -9.85
N PHE A 15 -6.93 -4.39 -9.76
CA PHE A 15 -6.37 -5.60 -10.33
C PHE A 15 -6.88 -6.81 -9.53
N ALA A 16 -7.59 -7.71 -10.20
CA ALA A 16 -8.21 -8.91 -9.63
C ALA A 16 -7.34 -10.17 -9.89
N GLY A 17 -6.05 -9.97 -10.09
CA GLY A 17 -5.05 -11.00 -10.27
C GLY A 17 -4.76 -11.39 -11.73
N PRO A 18 -3.87 -12.38 -11.93
CA PRO A 18 -3.19 -13.15 -10.89
C PRO A 18 -2.08 -12.38 -10.19
N TYR A 19 -2.06 -12.40 -8.85
CA TYR A 19 -1.05 -11.73 -8.02
C TYR A 19 0.34 -12.38 -8.05
N GLY A 20 0.48 -13.52 -8.74
CA GLY A 20 1.73 -14.26 -8.94
C GLY A 20 2.28 -14.21 -10.38
N GLY A 21 1.70 -13.37 -11.25
CA GLY A 21 1.96 -13.40 -12.71
C GLY A 21 3.38 -13.12 -13.17
N GLY A 22 4.27 -12.64 -12.29
CA GLY A 22 5.67 -12.32 -12.63
C GLY A 22 5.82 -11.14 -13.59
N TRP A 23 7.03 -10.59 -13.65
CA TRP A 23 7.37 -9.47 -14.54
C TRP A 23 8.42 -9.89 -15.56
N LEU A 24 8.44 -9.26 -16.73
CA LEU A 24 9.49 -9.42 -17.73
C LEU A 24 10.30 -8.13 -17.86
N ASN A 25 11.62 -8.28 -18.02
CA ASN A 25 12.50 -7.18 -18.38
C ASN A 25 12.45 -6.89 -19.90
N ALA A 26 13.18 -5.86 -20.35
CA ALA A 26 13.27 -5.49 -21.77
C ALA A 26 13.80 -6.61 -22.69
N ARG A 27 14.53 -7.58 -22.14
CA ARG A 27 15.06 -8.75 -22.84
C ARG A 27 14.12 -9.97 -22.78
N GLY A 28 12.87 -9.79 -22.32
CA GLY A 28 11.90 -10.87 -22.18
C GLY A 28 12.20 -11.89 -21.07
N ARG A 29 13.11 -11.60 -20.14
CA ARG A 29 13.46 -12.50 -19.03
C ARG A 29 12.58 -12.22 -17.81
N LEU A 30 12.15 -13.29 -17.15
CA LEU A 30 11.45 -13.20 -15.87
C LEU A 30 12.28 -12.44 -14.85
N THR A 31 11.71 -11.40 -14.28
CA THR A 31 12.32 -10.57 -13.25
C THR A 31 11.36 -10.42 -12.08
N ARG A 32 11.90 -10.40 -10.87
CA ARG A 32 11.13 -10.29 -9.63
C ARG A 32 11.77 -9.24 -8.72
N PRO A 33 10.97 -8.50 -7.93
CA PRO A 33 11.53 -7.58 -6.96
C PRO A 33 12.30 -8.36 -5.91
N CYS A 34 13.53 -7.95 -5.62
CA CYS A 34 14.33 -8.52 -4.54
C CYS A 34 13.76 -8.07 -3.18
N PRO A 35 13.87 -8.89 -2.12
CA PRO A 35 13.36 -8.55 -0.79
C PRO A 35 13.90 -7.23 -0.21
N ALA A 36 15.14 -6.87 -0.55
CA ALA A 36 15.79 -5.62 -0.11
C ALA A 36 15.22 -4.35 -0.76
N GLY A 37 14.27 -4.48 -1.70
CA GLY A 37 13.67 -3.36 -2.42
C GLY A 37 14.61 -2.73 -3.45
N GLY A 38 14.04 -2.09 -4.49
CA GLY A 38 14.79 -1.34 -5.52
C GLY A 38 15.62 -2.16 -6.51
N VAL A 39 16.00 -3.39 -6.17
CA VAL A 39 16.76 -4.31 -7.03
C VAL A 39 15.85 -5.41 -7.58
N TRP A 40 16.14 -5.87 -8.79
CA TRP A 40 15.35 -6.86 -9.52
C TRP A 40 16.25 -7.97 -10.05
N THR A 41 15.81 -9.23 -9.91
CA THR A 41 16.65 -10.42 -10.20
C THR A 41 17.25 -10.44 -11.61
N ASN A 42 16.55 -9.91 -12.61
CA ASN A 42 17.02 -9.84 -14.00
C ASN A 42 16.93 -8.40 -14.56
N GLY A 43 17.08 -7.39 -13.70
CA GLY A 43 16.93 -5.99 -14.09
C GLY A 43 15.47 -5.51 -14.11
N ARG A 44 15.28 -4.22 -14.43
CA ARG A 44 14.00 -3.52 -14.24
C ARG A 44 12.85 -4.18 -15.04
N PRO A 45 11.65 -4.27 -14.45
CA PRO A 45 10.48 -4.78 -15.11
C PRO A 45 9.96 -3.76 -16.13
N ILE A 46 9.40 -4.24 -17.24
CA ILE A 46 8.69 -3.37 -18.21
C ILE A 46 7.26 -3.84 -18.51
N ARG A 47 6.94 -5.12 -18.28
CA ARG A 47 5.58 -5.67 -18.51
C ARG A 47 5.32 -6.90 -17.64
N LEU A 48 4.05 -7.23 -17.44
CA LEU A 48 3.63 -8.51 -16.85
C LEU A 48 4.05 -9.67 -17.77
N ALA A 49 4.34 -10.85 -17.20
CA ALA A 49 4.72 -12.01 -18.00
C ALA A 49 3.55 -12.64 -18.76
N ALA A 50 2.35 -12.60 -18.16
CA ALA A 50 1.12 -13.08 -18.79
C ALA A 50 0.00 -12.02 -18.70
N PRO A 51 0.14 -10.87 -19.40
CA PRO A 51 -0.82 -9.77 -19.32
C PRO A 51 -2.22 -10.17 -19.79
N TRP A 52 -2.34 -11.13 -20.71
CA TRP A 52 -3.63 -11.67 -21.16
C TRP A 52 -4.40 -12.42 -20.07
N ARG A 53 -3.76 -12.77 -18.94
CA ARG A 53 -4.41 -13.35 -17.77
C ARG A 53 -4.81 -12.31 -16.73
N ALA A 54 -4.41 -11.04 -16.91
CA ALA A 54 -4.78 -9.95 -16.01
C ALA A 54 -6.29 -9.78 -16.00
N ARG A 55 -6.86 -9.76 -14.80
CA ARG A 55 -8.27 -9.45 -14.57
C ARG A 55 -8.36 -8.14 -13.80
N PHE A 56 -9.41 -7.40 -14.07
CA PHE A 56 -9.77 -6.20 -13.34
C PHE A 56 -11.22 -6.31 -12.91
N ALA A 57 -11.52 -5.82 -11.71
CA ALA A 57 -12.87 -5.75 -11.21
C ALA A 57 -13.24 -4.29 -10.91
N PRO A 58 -14.53 -3.91 -11.08
CA PRO A 58 -14.99 -2.54 -10.88
C PRO A 58 -14.87 -2.13 -9.41
N GLY A 59 -14.60 -0.85 -9.19
CA GLY A 59 -14.49 -0.27 -7.86
C GLY A 59 -13.18 -0.63 -7.15
N PRO A 60 -12.98 -0.09 -5.94
CA PRO A 60 -11.79 -0.39 -5.15
C PRO A 60 -11.83 -1.82 -4.65
N SER A 61 -10.66 -2.40 -4.41
CA SER A 61 -10.56 -3.79 -3.90
C SER A 61 -11.13 -3.92 -2.48
N ARG A 62 -11.08 -2.81 -1.73
CA ARG A 62 -11.63 -2.63 -0.38
C ARG A 62 -12.06 -1.17 -0.22
N SER A 63 -13.03 -0.90 0.66
CA SER A 63 -13.41 0.49 0.96
C SER A 63 -12.29 1.18 1.75
N LEU A 64 -11.54 2.05 1.08
CA LEU A 64 -10.45 2.84 1.67
C LEU A 64 -10.88 4.29 1.83
N ALA A 65 -10.42 4.93 2.90
CA ALA A 65 -10.68 6.33 3.18
C ALA A 65 -9.36 7.11 3.21
N TYR A 66 -9.31 8.20 2.44
CA TYR A 66 -8.14 9.08 2.41
C TYR A 66 -7.80 9.58 3.80
N TRP A 67 -6.50 9.56 4.13
CA TRP A 67 -5.97 9.96 5.43
C TRP A 67 -6.53 9.16 6.62
N ARG A 68 -7.13 7.99 6.36
CA ARG A 68 -7.68 7.10 7.38
C ARG A 68 -7.28 5.65 7.18
N SER A 69 -6.93 5.24 5.97
CA SER A 69 -6.53 3.87 5.65
C SER A 69 -5.02 3.76 5.43
N ALA A 70 -4.45 2.66 5.91
CA ALA A 70 -3.05 2.29 5.66
C ALA A 70 -2.97 0.86 5.11
N ALA A 71 -2.05 0.66 4.17
CA ALA A 71 -1.60 -0.66 3.76
C ALA A 71 -0.53 -1.17 4.73
N VAL A 72 -0.60 -2.44 5.10
CA VAL A 72 0.30 -3.08 6.08
C VAL A 72 0.73 -4.48 5.64
N ASP A 73 1.72 -5.04 6.32
CA ASP A 73 1.96 -6.49 6.35
C ASP A 73 0.97 -7.15 7.33
N PRO A 74 -0.03 -7.91 6.86
CA PRO A 74 -1.05 -8.50 7.73
C PRO A 74 -0.51 -9.58 8.66
N ARG A 75 0.71 -10.10 8.42
CA ARG A 75 1.38 -11.06 9.31
C ARG A 75 1.94 -10.37 10.56
N LEU A 76 2.18 -9.07 10.48
CA LEU A 76 2.70 -8.26 11.59
C LEU A 76 1.61 -7.36 12.20
N ILE A 77 0.80 -6.71 11.37
CA ILE A 77 -0.28 -5.81 11.79
C ILE A 77 -1.61 -6.36 11.28
N PRO A 78 -2.44 -6.97 12.15
CA PRO A 78 -3.74 -7.50 11.75
C PRO A 78 -4.63 -6.42 11.13
N PHE A 79 -5.46 -6.79 10.14
CA PHE A 79 -6.47 -5.87 9.62
C PHE A 79 -7.42 -5.39 10.71
N GLY A 80 -7.86 -4.14 10.59
CA GLY A 80 -8.66 -3.44 11.61
C GLY A 80 -7.85 -2.84 12.76
N SER A 81 -6.54 -3.08 12.83
CA SER A 81 -5.68 -2.42 13.81
C SER A 81 -5.72 -0.90 13.64
N ARG A 82 -5.71 -0.16 14.74
CA ARG A 82 -5.52 1.29 14.73
C ARG A 82 -4.03 1.59 14.84
N ILE A 83 -3.54 2.46 13.96
CA ILE A 83 -2.12 2.77 13.83
C ILE A 83 -1.94 4.25 14.11
N PHE A 84 -0.98 4.59 14.98
CA PHE A 84 -0.57 5.96 15.23
C PHE A 84 0.87 6.21 14.81
N VAL A 85 1.07 7.29 14.05
CA VAL A 85 2.37 7.77 13.60
C VAL A 85 2.42 9.28 13.76
N SER A 86 3.27 9.76 14.68
CA SER A 86 3.35 11.19 15.05
C SER A 86 3.71 12.11 13.87
N ALA A 87 4.50 11.64 12.90
CA ALA A 87 4.86 12.42 11.71
C ALA A 87 3.66 12.82 10.83
N TYR A 88 2.49 12.21 11.05
CA TYR A 88 1.26 12.56 10.33
C TYR A 88 0.28 13.40 11.17
N CYS A 89 0.73 14.00 12.28
CA CYS A 89 -0.12 14.79 13.15
C CYS A 89 -0.71 16.05 12.50
N ASP A 90 0.02 16.67 11.56
CA ASP A 90 -0.42 17.88 10.85
C ASP A 90 -1.29 17.56 9.62
N THR A 91 -1.60 16.29 9.40
CA THR A 91 -2.49 15.87 8.31
C THR A 91 -3.93 15.74 8.78
N PRO A 92 -4.92 15.63 7.88
CA PRO A 92 -6.30 15.33 8.25
C PRO A 92 -6.45 14.04 9.09
N ALA A 93 -5.46 13.13 9.02
CA ALA A 93 -5.41 11.92 9.82
C ALA A 93 -5.25 12.18 11.32
N ARG A 94 -4.63 13.32 11.71
CA ARG A 94 -4.19 13.60 13.09
C ARG A 94 -3.37 12.43 13.66
N GLY A 95 -2.47 11.90 12.83
CA GLY A 95 -1.60 10.76 13.15
C GLY A 95 -2.26 9.38 13.16
N TRP A 96 -3.59 9.27 13.03
CA TRP A 96 -4.32 7.99 13.20
C TRP A 96 -4.83 7.39 11.89
N PHE A 97 -4.61 6.08 11.73
CA PHE A 97 -5.01 5.28 10.59
C PHE A 97 -5.59 3.92 11.01
N VAL A 98 -6.24 3.23 10.07
CA VAL A 98 -6.73 1.86 10.18
C VAL A 98 -6.00 0.98 9.17
N ALA A 99 -5.51 -0.17 9.63
CA ALA A 99 -4.98 -1.24 8.78
C ALA A 99 -6.12 -1.82 7.92
N ALA A 100 -6.29 -1.29 6.71
CA ALA A 100 -7.42 -1.62 5.84
C ALA A 100 -6.97 -2.26 4.52
N ASP A 101 -5.67 -2.26 4.23
CA ASP A 101 -5.13 -2.71 2.96
C ASP A 101 -3.79 -3.44 3.11
N THR A 102 -3.33 -4.12 2.06
CA THR A 102 -1.99 -4.72 1.98
C THR A 102 -1.44 -4.55 0.58
N GLY A 103 -0.14 -4.76 0.38
CA GLY A 103 0.43 -4.77 -0.97
C GLY A 103 1.72 -5.56 -1.02
N GLY A 104 2.07 -6.04 -2.21
CA GLY A 104 3.22 -6.95 -2.38
C GLY A 104 4.58 -6.40 -1.92
N ALA A 105 4.74 -5.08 -1.86
CA ALA A 105 5.94 -4.38 -1.37
C ALA A 105 5.84 -3.89 0.10
N ILE A 106 4.66 -4.01 0.72
CA ILE A 106 4.41 -3.62 2.10
C ILE A 106 4.63 -4.85 2.98
N ARG A 107 5.86 -5.02 3.44
CA ARG A 107 6.33 -6.17 4.23
C ARG A 107 7.01 -5.68 5.48
N ILE A 108 6.96 -6.47 6.56
CA ILE A 108 7.54 -6.16 7.88
C ILE A 108 6.99 -4.85 8.47
N ALA A 109 7.77 -4.13 9.27
CA ALA A 109 7.42 -2.82 9.84
C ALA A 109 7.46 -1.69 8.80
N HIS A 110 6.71 -1.85 7.70
CA HIS A 110 6.49 -0.87 6.64
C HIS A 110 5.00 -0.68 6.45
N ILE A 111 4.55 0.57 6.38
CA ILE A 111 3.16 0.94 6.08
C ILE A 111 3.13 1.94 4.94
N ASP A 112 2.05 1.95 4.18
CA ASP A 112 1.79 2.94 3.13
C ASP A 112 0.44 3.62 3.39
N ILE A 113 0.43 4.96 3.37
CA ILE A 113 -0.73 5.76 3.77
C ILE A 113 -1.56 6.13 2.54
N PHE A 114 -2.84 5.73 2.56
CA PHE A 114 -3.76 6.06 1.48
C PHE A 114 -4.16 7.54 1.57
N ARG A 115 -3.70 8.34 0.60
CA ARG A 115 -3.92 9.79 0.54
C ARG A 115 -4.61 10.18 -0.76
N ALA A 116 -5.31 11.32 -0.72
CA ALA A 116 -5.87 11.89 -1.94
C ALA A 116 -4.75 12.23 -2.93
N PRO A 117 -4.97 12.05 -4.24
CA PRO A 117 -4.01 12.48 -5.24
C PRO A 117 -3.79 14.00 -5.13
N PRO A 118 -2.55 14.48 -5.31
CA PRO A 118 -2.28 15.92 -5.36
C PRO A 118 -2.95 16.56 -6.59
N SER A 119 -3.27 17.85 -6.51
CA SER A 119 -3.86 18.61 -7.63
C SER A 119 -2.91 18.81 -8.81
N ALA A 120 -1.60 18.60 -8.60
CA ALA A 120 -0.57 18.60 -9.62
C ALA A 120 0.42 17.45 -9.37
N PRO A 121 1.17 16.98 -10.38
CA PRO A 121 2.18 15.94 -10.20
C PRO A 121 3.16 16.31 -9.07
N ALA A 122 3.31 15.42 -8.10
CA ALA A 122 4.21 15.61 -6.97
C ALA A 122 4.95 14.30 -6.67
N PRO A 123 6.21 14.37 -6.17
CA PRO A 123 6.91 13.18 -5.73
C PRO A 123 6.16 12.50 -4.57
N GLY A 124 6.36 11.19 -4.44
CA GLY A 124 5.93 10.46 -3.25
C GLY A 124 6.73 10.91 -2.02
N GLN A 125 6.13 10.78 -0.84
CA GLN A 125 6.81 11.01 0.43
C GLN A 125 7.24 9.67 1.01
N LEU A 126 8.51 9.55 1.38
CA LEU A 126 9.04 8.38 2.09
C LEU A 126 9.61 8.80 3.43
N LEU A 127 8.94 8.38 4.51
CA LEU A 127 9.42 8.60 5.87
C LEU A 127 10.12 7.33 6.37
N ARG A 128 11.29 7.50 6.98
CA ARG A 128 12.10 6.41 7.54
C ARG A 128 12.30 6.59 9.04
N GLY A 129 12.52 5.49 9.77
CA GLY A 129 12.82 5.53 11.21
C GLY A 129 11.68 6.05 12.09
N GLN A 130 10.44 6.04 11.59
CA GLN A 130 9.29 6.53 12.34
C GLN A 130 8.83 5.51 13.39
N LYS A 131 8.46 6.00 14.58
CA LYS A 131 7.80 5.17 15.58
C LYS A 131 6.35 4.93 15.17
N ILE A 132 5.97 3.66 15.04
CA ILE A 132 4.62 3.22 14.68
C ILE A 132 4.02 2.54 15.91
N PHE A 133 2.93 3.10 16.43
CA PHE A 133 2.17 2.49 17.52
C PHE A 133 0.97 1.75 16.95
N VAL A 134 0.80 0.50 17.34
CA VAL A 134 -0.28 -0.36 16.85
C VAL A 134 -1.18 -0.74 18.01
N VAL A 135 -2.49 -0.52 17.83
CA VAL A 135 -3.53 -1.02 18.73
C VAL A 135 -4.32 -2.08 17.97
N PRO A 136 -4.11 -3.37 18.28
CA PRO A 136 -4.80 -4.46 17.60
C PRO A 136 -6.34 -4.35 17.74
N PRO A 137 -7.10 -4.97 16.83
CA PRO A 137 -8.56 -5.02 16.92
C PRO A 137 -9.01 -5.58 18.28
N GLY A 138 -10.08 -5.02 18.83
CA GLY A 138 -10.62 -5.43 20.14
C GLY A 138 -9.80 -4.97 21.36
N THR A 139 -8.62 -4.38 21.17
CA THR A 139 -7.78 -3.92 22.29
C THR A 139 -8.30 -2.61 22.88
N ARG A 140 -8.60 -2.62 24.19
CA ARG A 140 -8.83 -1.42 25.00
C ARG A 140 -7.53 -0.97 25.65
N ALA A 141 -6.84 -0.04 25.01
CA ALA A 141 -5.61 0.52 25.55
C ALA A 141 -5.92 1.57 26.63
N PRO A 142 -5.28 1.52 27.81
CA PRO A 142 -5.54 2.48 28.90
C PRO A 142 -5.09 3.90 28.55
N ARG A 143 -4.06 4.04 27.70
CA ARG A 143 -3.62 5.33 27.16
C ARG A 143 -3.32 5.17 25.67
N LEU A 144 -3.86 6.09 24.88
CA LEU A 144 -3.59 6.19 23.46
C LEU A 144 -2.64 7.36 23.20
N PRO A 145 -1.67 7.20 22.29
CA PRO A 145 -0.85 8.32 21.86
C PRO A 145 -1.71 9.39 21.19
N ARG A 146 -1.28 10.65 21.31
CA ARG A 146 -1.96 11.81 20.76
C ARG A 146 -0.92 12.68 20.06
N CYS A 147 -1.41 13.51 19.14
CA CYS A 147 -0.62 14.64 18.68
C CYS A 147 -0.39 15.60 19.86
N GLY A 148 0.80 16.20 19.88
CA GLY A 148 1.12 17.29 20.80
C GLY A 148 0.24 18.50 20.61
#